data_AF-A0A0V8QI79-F1
#
_entry.id   AF-A0A0V8QI79-F1
#
_cell.length_a   1.000
_cell.length_b   1.000
_cell.length_c   1.000
_cell.angle_alpha   90.00
_cell.angle_beta   90.00
_cell.angle_gamma   90.00
#
_symmetry.space_group_name_H-M   'P 1'
#
loop_
_entity.id
_entity.type
_entity.pdbx_description
1 polymer ?
#
loop_
_entity_poly.entity_id
_entity_poly.type
_entity_poly.pdbx_seq_one_letter_code
_entity_poly.pdbx_strand_id
1 'polypeptide(L)'
;MEYTENLKLRKPLQDEPYDVDNFNQNADKIDSAIARKADKSIEKSATLFASSWTGDTAPYYITIDVEGATATNNIEILPAATLIQEQYEAMSSAGITGADQAEGSVTLKAFGDKPKIDLPIIVIVRGD
;
A
#
# COMPACT_ATOMS: atom_id res chain seq x y z
N MET A 1 40.93 6.34 7.61
CA MET A 1 39.54 6.83 7.46
C MET A 1 38.64 5.63 7.26
N GLU A 2 37.60 5.51 8.08
CA GLU A 2 36.57 4.49 7.95
C GLU A 2 35.27 5.07 7.39
N TYR A 3 34.39 4.21 6.90
CA TYR A 3 33.08 4.60 6.38
C TYR A 3 31.98 3.72 6.96
N THR A 4 30.76 4.26 7.07
CA THR A 4 29.57 3.43 7.37
C THR A 4 29.30 2.45 6.23
N GLU A 5 28.72 1.30 6.53
CA GLU A 5 28.46 0.25 5.54
C GLU A 5 27.48 0.66 4.44
N ASN A 6 26.32 1.22 4.81
CA ASN A 6 25.20 1.44 3.88
C ASN A 6 25.34 2.73 3.06
N LEU A 7 25.54 3.87 3.73
CA LEU A 7 25.52 5.19 3.08
C LEU A 7 26.93 5.74 2.80
N LYS A 8 27.98 4.97 3.11
CA LYS A 8 29.39 5.38 2.98
C LYS A 8 29.65 6.79 3.53
N LEU A 9 29.08 7.08 4.70
CA LEU A 9 29.35 8.30 5.45
C LEU A 9 30.76 8.23 6.03
N ARG A 10 31.53 9.32 5.95
CA ARG A 10 32.85 9.41 6.58
C ARG A 10 32.68 9.21 8.09
N LYS A 11 33.46 8.30 8.66
CA LYS A 11 33.62 8.14 10.10
C LYS A 11 34.96 8.77 10.49
N PRO A 12 34.96 9.98 11.08
CA PRO A 12 36.18 10.59 11.58
C PRO A 12 36.85 9.70 12.63
N LEU A 13 38.17 9.69 12.67
CA LEU A 13 38.90 9.06 13.77
C LEU A 13 38.74 9.90 15.06
N GLN A 14 38.92 9.29 16.23
CA GLN A 14 38.73 9.99 17.50
C GLN A 14 39.70 11.16 17.70
N ASP A 15 40.87 11.09 17.08
CA ASP A 15 41.96 12.08 17.12
C ASP A 15 41.95 13.05 15.92
N GLU A 16 40.96 12.93 15.02
CA GLU A 16 40.83 13.78 13.84
C GLU A 16 40.18 15.13 14.21
N PRO A 17 40.75 16.29 13.79
CA PRO A 17 40.09 17.58 14.01
C PRO A 17 38.74 17.63 13.27
N TYR A 18 37.75 18.28 13.88
CA TYR A 18 36.45 18.45 13.24
C TYR A 18 36.58 19.27 11.96
N ASP A 19 35.96 18.78 10.89
CA ASP A 19 35.92 19.40 9.58
C ASP A 19 34.45 19.50 9.15
N VAL A 20 33.99 20.75 8.99
CA VAL A 20 32.62 21.09 8.66
C VAL A 20 32.22 20.61 7.27
N ASP A 21 33.16 20.53 6.33
CA ASP A 21 32.86 20.08 4.96
C ASP A 21 32.54 18.58 4.97
N ASN A 22 33.23 17.80 5.80
CA ASN A 22 32.92 16.38 6.00
C ASN A 22 31.54 16.16 6.62
N PHE A 23 31.16 17.02 7.57
CA PHE A 23 29.82 16.97 8.14
C PHE A 23 28.77 17.27 7.08
N ASN A 24 28.93 18.36 6.33
CA ASN A 24 27.99 18.77 5.28
C ASN A 24 27.84 17.68 4.20
N GLN A 25 28.94 17.07 3.75
CA GLN A 25 28.89 15.97 2.77
C GLN A 25 28.12 14.74 3.30
N ASN A 26 28.29 14.41 4.58
CA ASN A 26 27.52 13.33 5.20
C ASN A 26 26.03 13.71 5.33
N ALA A 27 25.73 14.97 5.69
CA ALA A 27 24.36 15.46 5.78
C ALA A 27 23.64 15.41 4.42
N ASP A 28 24.29 15.85 3.34
CA ASP A 28 23.75 15.79 1.97
C ASP A 28 23.46 14.35 1.52
N LYS A 29 24.34 13.41 1.87
CA LYS A 29 24.14 11.98 1.60
C LYS A 29 22.94 11.41 2.36
N ILE A 30 22.79 11.78 3.63
CA ILE A 30 21.66 11.35 4.46
C ILE A 30 20.35 11.93 3.92
N ASP A 31 20.32 13.23 3.66
CA ASP A 31 19.15 13.92 3.11
C ASP A 31 18.71 13.29 1.78
N SER A 32 19.65 13.13 0.84
CA SER A 32 19.38 12.48 -0.44
C SER A 32 18.90 11.04 -0.30
N ALA A 33 19.41 10.30 0.69
CA ALA A 33 18.99 8.92 0.92
C ALA A 33 17.60 8.83 1.53
N ILE A 34 17.25 9.76 2.44
CA ILE A 34 15.93 9.84 3.06
C ILE A 34 14.89 10.33 2.05
N ALA A 35 15.19 11.36 1.26
CA ALA A 35 14.29 11.93 0.26
C ALA A 35 13.88 10.95 -0.86
N ARG A 36 14.63 9.85 -1.05
CA ARG A 36 14.33 8.81 -2.04
C ARG A 36 13.64 7.58 -1.45
N LYS A 37 13.49 7.50 -0.13
CA LYS A 37 12.81 6.37 0.49
C LYS A 37 11.31 6.56 0.41
N ALA A 38 10.64 5.49 0.00
CA ALA A 38 9.22 5.31 0.25
C ALA A 38 8.95 5.21 1.76
N ASP A 39 7.80 5.71 2.18
CA ASP A 39 7.23 5.39 3.47
C ASP A 39 6.83 3.91 3.53
N LYS A 40 6.67 3.40 4.76
CA LYS A 40 6.20 2.02 4.93
C LYS A 40 4.76 1.90 4.47
N SER A 41 4.49 0.91 3.63
CA SER A 41 3.12 0.52 3.31
C SER A 41 2.35 0.10 4.56
N ILE A 42 1.03 0.30 4.53
CA ILE A 42 0.11 -0.05 5.61
C ILE A 42 -0.76 -1.20 5.10
N GLU A 43 -0.85 -2.27 5.87
CA GLU A 43 -1.73 -3.42 5.60
C GLU A 43 -2.94 -3.39 6.53
N LYS A 44 -4.15 -3.62 5.98
CA LYS A 44 -5.40 -3.69 6.74
C LYS A 44 -6.29 -4.82 6.24
N SER A 45 -6.98 -5.50 7.15
CA SER A 45 -8.05 -6.43 6.78
C SER A 45 -9.36 -5.69 6.56
N ALA A 46 -10.13 -6.10 5.56
CA ALA A 46 -11.47 -5.62 5.29
C ALA A 46 -12.39 -6.74 4.80
N THR A 47 -13.68 -6.48 4.73
CA THR A 47 -14.68 -7.42 4.20
C THR A 47 -15.53 -6.72 3.16
N LEU A 48 -15.60 -7.30 1.96
CA LEU A 48 -16.56 -6.90 0.95
C LEU A 48 -17.89 -7.58 1.28
N PHE A 49 -18.77 -6.88 1.98
CA PHE A 49 -20.07 -7.42 2.37
C PHE A 49 -20.95 -7.63 1.14
N ALA A 50 -21.51 -8.83 0.99
CA ALA A 50 -22.36 -9.19 -0.15
C ALA A 50 -23.55 -8.23 -0.30
N SER A 51 -24.12 -7.78 0.82
CA SER A 51 -25.24 -6.86 0.89
C SER A 51 -24.92 -5.43 0.42
N SER A 52 -23.65 -5.07 0.33
CA SER A 52 -23.20 -3.71 -0.01
C SER A 52 -22.92 -3.52 -1.51
N TRP A 53 -22.99 -4.60 -2.31
CA TRP A 53 -22.82 -4.51 -3.75
C TRP A 53 -24.05 -3.89 -4.42
N THR A 54 -23.81 -2.90 -5.26
CA THR A 54 -24.82 -2.16 -6.02
C THR A 54 -24.76 -2.49 -7.52
N GLY A 55 -25.80 -2.09 -8.25
CA GLY A 55 -25.95 -2.33 -9.69
C GLY A 55 -26.80 -3.57 -10.00
N ASP A 56 -27.68 -3.49 -10.99
CA ASP A 56 -28.55 -4.62 -11.37
C ASP A 56 -27.90 -5.55 -12.40
N THR A 57 -26.91 -5.03 -13.14
CA THR A 57 -26.10 -5.74 -14.13
C THR A 57 -24.64 -5.34 -13.98
N ALA A 58 -23.72 -6.20 -14.42
CA ALA A 58 -22.29 -5.88 -14.42
C ALA A 58 -21.99 -4.59 -15.22
N PRO A 59 -21.01 -3.77 -14.80
CA PRO A 59 -20.24 -3.92 -13.56
C PRO A 59 -21.07 -3.64 -12.30
N TYR A 60 -20.89 -4.48 -11.28
CA TYR A 60 -21.39 -4.24 -9.93
C TYR A 60 -20.38 -3.43 -9.14
N TYR A 61 -20.81 -2.63 -8.18
CA TYR A 61 -19.92 -1.72 -7.44
C TYR A 61 -20.03 -1.89 -5.94
N ILE A 62 -18.91 -1.77 -5.24
CA ILE A 62 -18.84 -1.64 -3.78
C ILE A 62 -17.82 -0.56 -3.42
N THR A 63 -18.17 0.27 -2.45
CA THR A 63 -17.24 1.25 -1.87
C THR A 63 -16.90 0.79 -0.46
N ILE A 64 -15.61 0.83 -0.12
CA ILE A 64 -15.09 0.49 1.20
C ILE A 64 -14.23 1.62 1.74
N ASP A 65 -14.26 1.77 3.06
CA ASP A 65 -13.37 2.69 3.77
C ASP A 65 -11.96 2.10 3.80
N VAL A 66 -10.99 2.88 3.35
CA VAL A 66 -9.57 2.55 3.33
C VAL A 66 -8.80 3.74 3.87
N GLU A 67 -8.55 3.73 5.18
CA GLU A 67 -7.75 4.77 5.81
C GLU A 67 -6.35 4.85 5.18
N GLY A 68 -5.94 6.06 4.78
CA GLY A 68 -4.70 6.31 4.05
C GLY A 68 -4.86 6.25 2.53
N ALA A 69 -6.02 5.85 1.99
CA ALA A 69 -6.32 6.06 0.58
C ALA A 69 -6.37 7.55 0.26
N THR A 70 -5.86 7.90 -0.91
CA THR A 70 -5.91 9.23 -1.50
C THR A 70 -6.38 9.11 -2.94
N ALA A 71 -6.52 10.23 -3.66
CA ALA A 71 -6.86 10.18 -5.07
C ALA A 71 -5.75 9.53 -5.95
N THR A 72 -4.50 9.51 -5.50
CA THR A 72 -3.34 9.22 -6.39
C THR A 72 -2.39 8.13 -5.89
N ASN A 73 -2.44 7.75 -4.62
CA ASN A 73 -1.56 6.67 -4.14
C ASN A 73 -2.02 5.30 -4.65
N ASN A 74 -1.09 4.36 -4.65
CA ASN A 74 -1.36 3.00 -5.10
C ASN A 74 -1.97 2.17 -3.96
N ILE A 75 -3.03 1.46 -4.26
CA ILE A 75 -3.71 0.55 -3.33
C ILE A 75 -3.78 -0.83 -3.96
N GLU A 76 -3.36 -1.84 -3.22
CA GLU A 76 -3.45 -3.24 -3.62
C GLU A 76 -4.56 -3.92 -2.83
N ILE A 77 -5.40 -4.69 -3.52
CA ILE A 77 -6.48 -5.47 -2.92
C ILE A 77 -6.16 -6.94 -3.18
N LEU A 78 -6.06 -7.72 -2.11
CA LEU A 78 -5.68 -9.12 -2.15
C LEU A 78 -6.75 -9.98 -1.49
N PRO A 79 -6.95 -11.22 -1.95
CA PRO A 79 -7.73 -12.21 -1.23
C PRO A 79 -7.13 -12.43 0.18
N ALA A 80 -7.95 -12.46 1.24
CA ALA A 80 -7.43 -12.74 2.57
C ALA A 80 -6.96 -14.21 2.70
N ALA A 81 -5.90 -14.45 3.48
CA ALA A 81 -5.39 -15.80 3.73
C ALA A 81 -6.41 -16.72 4.44
N THR A 82 -7.46 -16.14 5.05
CA THR A 82 -8.53 -16.85 5.74
C THR A 82 -9.70 -17.24 4.84
N LEU A 83 -9.62 -16.99 3.53
CA LEU A 83 -10.67 -17.36 2.58
C LEU A 83 -10.96 -18.87 2.62
N ILE A 84 -12.24 -19.21 2.68
CA ILE A 84 -12.71 -20.57 2.42
C ILE A 84 -12.92 -20.78 0.92
N GLN A 85 -13.08 -22.04 0.50
CA GLN A 85 -13.19 -22.41 -0.91
C GLN A 85 -14.31 -21.65 -1.63
N GLU A 86 -15.51 -21.58 -1.05
CA GLU A 86 -16.66 -20.91 -1.65
C GLU A 86 -16.41 -19.42 -1.85
N GLN A 87 -15.71 -18.77 -0.91
CA GLN A 87 -15.33 -17.36 -1.02
C GLN A 87 -14.26 -17.12 -2.09
N TYR A 88 -13.29 -18.03 -2.23
CA TYR A 88 -12.30 -17.97 -3.30
C TYR A 88 -12.95 -18.11 -4.69
N GLU A 89 -13.86 -19.08 -4.84
CA GLU A 89 -14.62 -19.27 -6.07
C GLU A 89 -15.48 -18.03 -6.40
N ALA A 90 -16.19 -17.47 -5.42
CA ALA A 90 -16.98 -16.26 -5.59
C ALA A 90 -16.13 -15.05 -5.98
N MET A 91 -14.96 -14.86 -5.36
CA MET A 91 -14.04 -13.78 -5.71
C MET A 91 -13.49 -13.93 -7.13
N SER A 92 -13.14 -15.16 -7.52
CA SER A 92 -12.65 -15.48 -8.86
C SER A 92 -13.71 -15.23 -9.94
N SER A 93 -14.95 -15.69 -9.70
CA SER A 93 -16.08 -15.50 -10.62
C SER A 93 -16.53 -14.05 -10.71
N ALA A 94 -16.35 -13.24 -9.65
CA ALA A 94 -16.73 -11.84 -9.64
C ALA A 94 -15.82 -10.96 -10.53
N GLY A 95 -14.58 -11.36 -10.78
CA GLY A 95 -13.64 -10.58 -11.59
C GLY A 95 -13.44 -9.17 -11.05
N ILE A 96 -13.18 -9.07 -9.73
CA ILE A 96 -13.11 -7.80 -9.01
C ILE A 96 -11.85 -7.03 -9.41
N THR A 97 -12.00 -5.74 -9.67
CA THR A 97 -10.90 -4.82 -9.98
C THR A 97 -11.19 -3.41 -9.43
N GLY A 98 -10.18 -2.54 -9.42
CA GLY A 98 -10.34 -1.14 -8.99
C GLY A 98 -11.19 -0.33 -9.98
N ALA A 99 -12.12 0.48 -9.46
CA ALA A 99 -12.91 1.41 -10.25
C ALA A 99 -12.41 2.84 -10.08
N ASP A 100 -12.53 3.37 -8.87
CA ASP A 100 -12.20 4.75 -8.49
C ASP A 100 -11.68 4.77 -7.04
N GLN A 101 -11.00 5.84 -6.65
CA GLN A 101 -10.57 6.06 -5.27
C GLN A 101 -10.63 7.54 -4.91
N ALA A 102 -10.79 7.81 -3.62
CA ALA A 102 -10.78 9.15 -3.05
C ALA A 102 -10.10 9.11 -1.68
N GLU A 103 -10.00 10.27 -1.03
CA GLU A 103 -9.50 10.32 0.34
C GLU A 103 -10.32 9.39 1.25
N GLY A 104 -9.62 8.44 1.89
CA GLY A 104 -10.21 7.50 2.83
C GLY A 104 -11.08 6.39 2.24
N SER A 105 -11.24 6.27 0.92
CA SER A 105 -12.13 5.26 0.33
C SER A 105 -11.70 4.75 -1.05
N VAL A 106 -12.11 3.52 -1.34
CA VAL A 106 -11.90 2.87 -2.64
C VAL A 106 -13.20 2.26 -3.11
N THR A 107 -13.52 2.48 -4.38
CA THR A 107 -14.61 1.81 -5.08
C THR A 107 -14.05 0.72 -5.98
N LEU A 108 -14.54 -0.50 -5.77
CA LEU A 108 -14.23 -1.66 -6.58
C LEU A 108 -15.39 -1.97 -7.51
N LYS A 109 -15.08 -2.62 -8.63
CA LYS A 109 -16.07 -3.12 -9.59
C LYS A 109 -15.89 -4.62 -9.85
N ALA A 110 -17.00 -5.34 -9.97
CA ALA A 110 -17.05 -6.73 -10.38
C ALA A 110 -17.69 -6.84 -11.76
N PHE A 111 -16.95 -7.34 -12.75
CA PHE A 111 -17.44 -7.52 -14.13
C PHE A 111 -18.10 -8.88 -14.37
N GLY A 112 -17.79 -9.88 -13.55
CA GLY A 112 -18.40 -11.20 -13.63
C GLY A 112 -19.67 -11.26 -12.77
N ASP A 113 -19.72 -12.19 -11.85
CA ASP A 113 -20.87 -12.35 -10.95
C ASP A 113 -20.88 -11.32 -9.82
N LYS A 114 -22.08 -10.87 -9.41
CA LYS A 114 -22.24 -10.11 -8.17
C LYS A 114 -21.99 -11.06 -6.99
N PRO A 115 -21.02 -10.78 -6.09
CA PRO A 115 -20.82 -11.60 -4.90
C PRO A 115 -22.10 -11.73 -4.05
N LYS A 116 -22.40 -12.96 -3.64
CA LYS A 116 -23.56 -13.29 -2.77
C LYS A 116 -23.16 -13.74 -1.37
N ILE A 117 -21.85 -13.78 -1.11
CA ILE A 117 -21.25 -14.13 0.17
C ILE A 117 -20.18 -13.08 0.50
N ASP A 118 -19.96 -12.86 1.80
CA ASP A 118 -18.97 -11.90 2.26
C ASP A 118 -17.56 -12.35 1.89
N LEU A 119 -16.77 -11.45 1.34
CA LEU A 119 -15.42 -11.75 0.86
C LEU A 119 -14.38 -11.03 1.72
N PRO A 120 -13.64 -11.74 2.59
CA PRO A 120 -12.53 -11.16 3.34
C PRO A 120 -11.36 -10.84 2.39
N ILE A 121 -10.80 -9.64 2.54
CA ILE A 121 -9.69 -9.13 1.75
C ILE A 121 -8.61 -8.53 2.66
N ILE A 122 -7.42 -8.39 2.09
CA ILE A 122 -6.36 -7.53 2.59
C ILE A 122 -6.23 -6.33 1.67
N VAL A 123 -6.10 -5.15 2.27
CA VAL A 123 -5.85 -3.88 1.60
C VAL A 123 -4.46 -3.41 1.99
N ILE A 124 -3.61 -3.16 0.99
CA ILE A 124 -2.29 -2.57 1.18
C ILE A 124 -2.30 -1.17 0.59
N VAL A 125 -2.16 -0.17 1.45
CA VAL A 125 -1.93 1.23 1.06
C VAL A 125 -0.43 1.42 0.92
N ARG A 126 0.04 1.70 -0.29
CA ARG A 126 1.47 1.86 -0.55
C ARG A 126 1.98 3.21 -0.06
N GLY A 127 3.20 3.20 0.48
CA GLY A 127 3.88 4.39 0.99
C GLY A 127 4.92 4.99 0.04
N ASP A 128 5.10 4.43 -1.16
CA ASP A 128 6.04 4.94 -2.18
C ASP A 128 5.44 6.00 -3.12
#